data_AF-A0A2G9RTF6-F1
#
_entry.id   AF-A0A2G9RTF6-F1
#
_cell.length_a   1.000
_cell.length_b   1.000
_cell.length_c   1.000
_cell.angle_alpha   90.00
_cell.angle_beta   90.00
_cell.angle_gamma   90.00
#
_symmetry.space_group_name_H-M   'P 1'
#
loop_
_entity.id
_entity.type
_entity.pdbx_description
1 polymer ?
#
loop_
_entity_poly.entity_id
_entity_poly.type
_entity_poly.pdbx_seq_one_letter_code
_entity_poly.pdbx_strand_id
1 'polypeptide(L)'
;MLVQNILYRTNVYILIYRSSPSILTLTAVRHHVLGAITADKLMDVTITIKSSIDSEPALVLGPLKSIEETRREQQLVEIEARRLEREKATTEDSDIQPPVQEVVDELQGPFSYEFSYWARSGEKITVTPSSKELLFYPPSVEAIVSGESCPGKLIEILGKAGLFLEGQIHPELEGVEIIIGEKGAASPIITVFTDDKGSYRLVVPCLFLLC
;
A
#
# COMPACT_ATOMS: atom_id res chain seq x y z
N MET A 1 8.16 36.78 4.14
CA MET A 1 6.90 36.86 3.38
C MET A 1 7.18 36.26 2.00
N LEU A 2 6.64 35.06 1.73
CA LEU A 2 6.39 34.40 0.41
C LEU A 2 7.58 34.26 -0.58
N VAL A 3 7.90 33.14 -1.25
CA VAL A 3 7.41 31.76 -1.41
C VAL A 3 8.65 30.95 -1.83
N GLN A 4 8.91 29.79 -1.21
CA GLN A 4 10.00 28.90 -1.62
C GLN A 4 9.41 27.79 -2.50
N ASN A 5 9.43 28.00 -3.81
CA ASN A 5 9.07 26.98 -4.81
C ASN A 5 10.28 26.03 -4.98
N ILE A 6 10.14 24.80 -4.51
CA ILE A 6 11.12 23.73 -4.64
C ILE A 6 11.03 23.18 -6.06
N LEU A 7 11.98 23.57 -6.91
CA LEU A 7 12.13 23.02 -8.26
C LEU A 7 12.92 21.71 -8.17
N TYR A 8 12.24 20.58 -8.38
CA TYR A 8 12.85 19.24 -8.46
C TYR A 8 13.87 19.19 -9.60
N ARG A 9 15.16 19.02 -9.27
CA ARG A 9 16.26 18.85 -10.24
C ARG A 9 16.31 17.42 -10.76
N THR A 10 15.73 17.17 -11.94
CA THR A 10 16.12 16.05 -12.82
C THR A 10 17.51 16.31 -13.38
N ASN A 11 18.49 15.45 -13.08
CA ASN A 11 19.78 15.46 -13.77
C ASN A 11 19.60 14.81 -15.16
N VAL A 12 19.57 15.65 -16.19
CA VAL A 12 19.56 15.24 -17.61
C VAL A 12 20.99 15.37 -18.14
N TYR A 13 21.61 14.27 -18.55
CA TYR A 13 22.92 14.29 -19.20
C TYR A 13 22.73 14.50 -20.71
N ILE A 14 23.23 15.61 -21.25
CA ILE A 14 23.14 15.95 -22.68
C ILE A 14 24.50 15.71 -23.34
N LEU A 15 24.58 14.75 -24.26
CA LEU A 15 25.73 14.59 -25.16
C LEU A 15 25.43 15.30 -26.48
N ILE A 16 26.18 16.35 -26.81
CA ILE A 16 25.98 17.13 -28.04
C ILE A 16 26.99 16.67 -29.10
N TYR A 17 26.54 15.91 -30.10
CA TYR A 17 27.32 15.65 -31.32
C TYR A 17 26.89 16.64 -32.42
N ARG A 18 27.81 17.55 -32.78
CA ARG A 18 27.54 18.66 -33.71
C ARG A 18 27.66 18.20 -35.17
N SER A 19 26.62 17.57 -35.71
CA SER A 19 26.38 17.51 -37.18
C SER A 19 25.08 16.78 -37.53
N SER A 20 24.01 17.57 -37.75
CA SER A 20 22.78 17.32 -38.54
C SER A 20 21.54 17.84 -37.80
N PRO A 21 20.54 18.44 -38.50
CA PRO A 21 19.28 18.84 -37.89
C PRO A 21 18.41 17.59 -37.77
N SER A 22 18.75 16.70 -36.86
CA SER A 22 17.81 15.66 -36.44
C SER A 22 16.88 16.29 -35.41
N ILE A 23 15.57 16.20 -35.63
CA ILE A 23 14.55 16.51 -34.64
C ILE A 23 14.93 15.77 -33.36
N LEU A 24 15.29 16.51 -32.32
CA LEU A 24 15.56 15.96 -30.99
C LEU A 24 14.21 15.58 -30.38
N THR A 25 13.79 14.33 -30.56
CA THR A 25 12.64 13.79 -29.85
C THR A 25 13.05 13.51 -28.40
N LEU A 26 12.71 14.42 -27.49
CA LEU A 26 12.83 14.22 -26.05
C LEU A 26 11.76 13.20 -25.61
N THR A 27 12.11 11.91 -25.63
CA THR A 27 11.28 10.87 -25.03
C THR A 27 11.71 10.68 -23.58
N ALA A 28 10.77 10.83 -22.65
CA ALA A 28 11.03 10.56 -21.24
C ALA A 28 11.43 9.07 -21.09
N VAL A 29 12.64 8.83 -20.59
CA VAL A 29 13.21 7.47 -20.48
C VAL A 29 12.45 6.63 -19.44
N ARG A 30 11.86 7.29 -18.44
CA ARG A 30 11.01 6.69 -17.41
C ARG A 30 9.86 7.62 -17.03
N HIS A 31 8.75 7.02 -16.65
CA HIS A 31 7.49 7.66 -16.27
C HIS A 31 7.17 7.31 -14.82
N HIS A 32 6.66 8.30 -14.09
CA HIS A 32 6.28 8.13 -12.69
C HIS A 32 4.83 7.63 -12.63
N VAL A 33 4.66 6.43 -12.08
CA VAL A 33 3.37 5.80 -11.82
C VAL A 33 3.04 5.98 -10.35
N LEU A 34 1.83 6.41 -10.06
CA LEU A 34 1.29 6.60 -8.72
C LEU A 34 0.16 5.61 -8.48
N GLY A 35 0.09 5.06 -7.27
CA GLY A 35 -1.04 4.27 -6.84
C GLY A 35 -1.41 4.52 -5.39
N ALA A 36 -2.68 4.31 -5.10
CA ALA A 36 -3.27 4.46 -3.80
C ALA A 36 -4.09 3.21 -3.45
N ILE A 37 -3.95 2.76 -2.21
CA ILE A 37 -4.75 1.69 -1.63
C ILE A 37 -5.55 2.27 -0.48
N THR A 38 -6.87 2.13 -0.52
CA THR A 38 -7.75 2.59 0.55
C THR A 38 -8.21 1.40 1.36
N ALA A 39 -7.98 1.35 2.67
CA ALA A 39 -8.34 0.24 3.53
C ALA A 39 -9.31 0.61 4.65
N ASP A 40 -10.24 -0.29 4.96
CA ASP A 40 -11.21 -0.08 6.06
C ASP A 40 -10.57 -0.27 7.46
N LYS A 41 -9.43 -0.97 7.53
CA LYS A 41 -8.69 -1.29 8.77
C LYS A 41 -7.21 -0.96 8.60
N LEU A 42 -6.59 -0.37 9.62
CA LEU A 42 -5.15 -0.08 9.64
C LEU A 42 -4.39 -1.39 9.74
N MET A 43 -3.60 -1.73 8.74
CA MET A 43 -2.72 -2.92 8.72
C MET A 43 -1.45 -2.65 7.92
N ASP A 44 -0.44 -3.51 8.09
CA ASP A 44 0.73 -3.50 7.23
C ASP A 44 0.35 -3.98 5.82
N VAL A 45 0.61 -3.14 4.82
CA VAL A 45 0.36 -3.45 3.42
C VAL A 45 1.69 -3.53 2.67
N THR A 46 1.90 -4.61 1.95
CA THR A 46 3.03 -4.78 1.03
C THR A 46 2.52 -4.81 -0.40
N ILE A 47 3.32 -4.32 -1.34
CA ILE A 47 2.96 -4.24 -2.74
C ILE A 47 4.06 -4.91 -3.55
N THR A 48 3.67 -5.89 -4.37
CA THR A 48 4.56 -6.49 -5.33
C THR A 48 4.27 -5.93 -6.71
N ILE A 49 5.28 -5.37 -7.36
CA ILE A 49 5.21 -4.84 -8.72
C ILE A 49 6.03 -5.76 -9.62
N LYS A 50 5.36 -6.38 -10.60
CA LYS A 50 6.00 -7.20 -11.63
C LYS A 50 6.01 -6.46 -12.95
N SER A 51 7.18 -6.28 -13.54
CA SER A 51 7.32 -5.79 -14.90
C SER A 51 7.07 -6.91 -15.91
N SER A 52 6.61 -6.57 -17.11
CA SER A 52 6.59 -7.46 -18.27
C SER A 52 7.98 -7.68 -18.87
N ILE A 53 9.02 -7.02 -18.36
CA ILE A 53 10.39 -7.17 -18.82
C ILE A 53 11.02 -8.36 -18.08
N ASP A 54 11.25 -9.47 -18.78
CA ASP A 54 11.74 -10.74 -18.17
C ASP A 54 13.07 -10.59 -17.40
N SER A 55 13.89 -9.61 -17.75
CA SER A 55 15.16 -9.34 -17.07
C SER A 55 15.01 -8.54 -15.77
N GLU A 56 13.84 -7.97 -15.49
CA GLU A 56 13.60 -7.16 -14.30
C GLU A 56 12.93 -8.00 -13.21
N PRO A 57 13.53 -8.09 -12.01
CA PRO A 57 12.93 -8.83 -10.91
C PRO A 57 11.68 -8.12 -10.37
N ALA A 58 10.79 -8.88 -9.73
CA ALA A 58 9.65 -8.31 -9.03
C ALA A 58 10.12 -7.38 -7.90
N LEU A 59 9.61 -6.15 -7.89
CA LEU A 59 9.89 -5.18 -6.83
C LEU A 59 8.86 -5.36 -5.71
N VAL A 60 9.32 -5.49 -4.48
CA VAL A 60 8.45 -5.53 -3.30
C VAL A 60 8.62 -4.23 -2.52
N LEU A 61 7.52 -3.50 -2.34
CA LEU A 61 7.44 -2.27 -1.54
C LEU A 61 6.69 -2.57 -0.24
N GLY A 62 7.24 -2.17 0.89
CA GLY A 62 6.55 -2.20 2.18
C GLY A 62 7.29 -2.94 3.30
N PRO A 63 6.67 -3.05 4.49
CA PRO A 63 5.30 -2.64 4.80
C PRO A 63 5.11 -1.11 4.70
N LEU A 64 4.06 -0.71 3.99
CA LEU A 64 3.69 0.67 3.80
C LEU A 64 2.92 1.17 5.02
N LYS A 65 3.25 2.38 5.47
CA LYS A 65 2.48 3.11 6.46
C LYS A 65 1.34 3.86 5.80
N SER A 66 0.23 4.01 6.52
CA SER A 66 -0.86 4.84 6.03
C SER A 66 -0.53 6.33 6.19
N ILE A 67 -1.19 7.18 5.40
CA ILE A 67 -1.08 8.64 5.53
C ILE A 67 -1.54 9.06 6.93
N GLU A 68 -2.59 8.44 7.44
CA GLU A 68 -3.17 8.75 8.75
C GLU A 68 -2.20 8.38 9.89
N GLU A 69 -1.54 7.22 9.78
CA GLU A 69 -0.48 6.79 10.71
C GLU A 69 0.70 7.78 10.67
N THR A 70 1.17 8.12 9.48
CA THR A 70 2.28 9.07 9.29
C THR A 70 1.94 10.44 9.90
N ARG A 71 0.71 10.94 9.70
CA ARG A 71 0.24 12.20 10.29
C ARG A 71 0.21 12.15 11.81
N ARG A 72 -0.25 11.03 12.39
CA ARG A 72 -0.28 10.83 13.84
C ARG A 72 1.12 10.79 14.44
N GLU A 73 2.05 10.07 13.80
CA GLU A 73 3.45 10.04 14.24
C GLU A 73 4.08 11.44 14.22
N GLN A 74 3.81 12.23 13.17
CA GLN A 74 4.29 13.61 13.10
C GLN A 74 3.75 14.49 14.23
N GLN A 75 2.45 14.36 14.55
CA GLN A 75 1.85 15.07 15.69
C GLN A 75 2.50 14.69 17.02
N LEU A 76 2.75 13.40 17.24
CA LEU A 76 3.41 12.91 18.46
C LEU A 76 4.84 13.44 18.60
N VAL A 77 5.60 13.46 17.50
CA VAL A 77 6.97 14.00 17.48
C VAL A 77 6.98 15.49 17.78
N GLU A 78 6.01 16.25 17.25
CA GLU A 78 5.90 17.69 17.52
C GLU A 78 5.57 17.96 19.00
N ILE A 79 4.64 17.18 19.57
CA ILE A 79 4.28 17.25 21.00
C ILE A 79 5.50 16.96 21.88
N GLU A 80 6.24 15.90 21.58
CA GLU A 80 7.44 15.52 22.32
C GLU A 80 8.54 16.58 22.19
N ALA A 81 8.73 17.15 20.99
CA ALA A 81 9.67 18.26 20.79
C ALA A 81 9.31 19.47 21.65
N ARG A 82 8.03 19.87 21.68
CA ARG A 82 7.54 20.96 22.54
C ARG A 82 7.74 20.65 24.03
N ARG A 83 7.56 19.40 24.45
CA ARG A 83 7.82 18.97 25.82
C ARG A 83 9.30 19.08 26.18
N LEU A 84 10.20 18.61 25.31
CA LEU A 84 11.64 18.68 25.54
C LEU A 84 12.15 20.13 25.57
N GLU A 85 11.60 21.03 24.75
CA GLU A 85 11.91 22.46 24.80
C GLU A 85 11.51 23.08 26.15
N ARG A 86 10.33 22.73 26.69
CA ARG A 86 9.92 23.16 28.04
C ARG A 86 10.82 22.61 29.14
N GLU A 87 11.24 21.35 29.03
CA GLU A 87 12.18 20.72 29.99
C GLU A 87 13.57 21.39 29.92
N LYS A 88 13.99 21.87 28.75
CA LYS A 88 15.23 22.66 28.60
C LYS A 88 15.10 24.10 29.10
N ALA A 89 13.90 24.69 29.01
CA ALA A 89 13.62 26.06 29.44
C ALA A 89 13.33 26.20 30.95
N THR A 90 13.04 25.11 31.67
CA THR A 90 12.69 25.10 33.10
C THR A 90 13.92 25.09 34.04
N THR A 91 14.99 25.77 33.64
CA THR A 91 15.98 26.32 34.58
C THR A 91 15.67 27.80 34.74
N GLU A 92 14.62 28.10 35.51
CA GLU A 92 14.18 29.41 36.06
C GLU A 92 12.64 29.57 35.97
N ASP A 93 12.05 29.41 37.16
CA ASP A 93 10.77 29.90 37.67
C ASP A 93 9.42 29.27 37.24
N SER A 94 8.57 29.17 38.25
CA SER A 94 7.35 28.39 38.38
C SER A 94 6.08 29.09 37.89
N ASP A 95 5.22 28.38 37.15
CA ASP A 95 3.78 28.32 37.43
C ASP A 95 3.12 27.19 36.61
N ILE A 96 2.66 26.14 37.28
CA ILE A 96 2.18 24.90 36.67
C ILE A 96 0.65 24.99 36.50
N GLN A 97 0.21 25.42 35.33
CA GLN A 97 -1.12 25.09 34.84
C GLN A 97 -1.00 23.81 33.99
N PRO A 98 -1.70 22.71 34.33
CA PRO A 98 -1.55 21.46 33.60
C PRO A 98 -2.01 21.66 32.15
N PRO A 99 -1.21 21.29 31.14
CA PRO A 99 -1.56 21.55 29.76
C PRO A 99 -2.76 20.69 29.37
N VAL A 100 -3.67 21.32 28.62
CA VAL A 100 -4.82 20.70 27.96
C VAL A 100 -4.40 19.35 27.39
N GLN A 101 -5.09 18.29 27.80
CA GLN A 101 -4.88 16.93 27.32
C GLN A 101 -4.76 16.97 25.79
N GLU A 102 -3.56 16.76 25.24
CA GLU A 102 -3.35 16.57 23.81
C GLU A 102 -3.92 15.19 23.47
N VAL A 103 -5.24 15.16 23.31
CA VAL A 103 -5.99 13.98 22.88
C VAL A 103 -5.52 13.66 21.47
N VAL A 104 -4.74 12.60 21.36
CA VAL A 104 -4.37 12.01 20.09
C VAL A 104 -5.64 11.36 19.53
N ASP A 105 -6.14 11.90 18.42
CA ASP A 105 -7.33 11.34 17.76
C ASP A 105 -7.15 9.84 17.54
N GLU A 106 -8.19 9.08 17.87
CA GLU A 106 -8.24 7.67 17.51
C GLU A 106 -8.26 7.56 15.98
N LEU A 107 -7.38 6.72 15.45
CA LEU A 107 -7.29 6.47 14.02
C LEU A 107 -8.56 5.74 13.57
N GLN A 108 -9.49 6.48 12.98
CA GLN A 108 -10.69 5.95 12.33
C GLN A 108 -10.47 5.95 10.81
N GLY A 109 -10.80 4.83 10.18
CA GLY A 109 -10.64 4.65 8.73
C GLY A 109 -11.56 5.57 7.91
N PRO A 110 -11.34 5.65 6.59
CA PRO A 110 -10.47 4.80 5.80
C PRO A 110 -8.98 5.19 5.87
N PHE A 111 -8.11 4.19 5.76
CA PHE A 111 -6.65 4.34 5.75
C PHE A 111 -6.12 4.36 4.32
N SER A 112 -5.32 5.36 3.97
CA SER A 112 -4.76 5.50 2.63
C SER A 112 -3.28 5.11 2.60
N TYR A 113 -2.89 4.25 1.66
CA TYR A 113 -1.52 3.82 1.43
C TYR A 113 -1.11 4.22 0.01
N GLU A 114 -0.14 5.12 -0.10
CA GLU A 114 0.37 5.58 -1.39
C GLU A 114 1.69 4.88 -1.75
N PHE A 115 1.87 4.61 -3.03
CA PHE A 115 3.11 4.06 -3.57
C PHE A 115 3.42 4.67 -4.93
N SER A 116 4.69 4.58 -5.32
CA SER A 116 5.12 5.03 -6.64
C SER A 116 6.14 4.11 -7.27
N TYR A 117 6.15 4.07 -8.60
CA TYR A 117 7.05 3.24 -9.39
C TYR A 117 7.50 3.98 -10.65
N TRP A 118 8.78 3.81 -11.01
CA TRP A 118 9.35 4.39 -12.23
C TRP A 118 9.42 3.33 -13.31
N ALA A 119 8.51 3.40 -14.28
CA ALA A 119 8.40 2.45 -15.38
C ALA A 119 8.88 3.06 -16.70
N ARG A 120 9.24 2.23 -17.68
CA ARG A 120 9.60 2.65 -19.04
C ARG A 120 8.33 2.88 -19.88
N SER A 121 8.47 3.67 -20.95
CA SER A 121 7.40 3.80 -21.94
C SER A 121 7.08 2.46 -22.61
N GLY A 122 5.80 2.10 -22.69
CA GLY A 122 5.33 0.83 -23.24
C GLY A 122 5.47 -0.37 -22.30
N GLU A 123 5.96 -0.17 -21.07
CA GLU A 123 6.07 -1.23 -20.07
C GLU A 123 4.69 -1.58 -19.50
N LYS A 124 4.39 -2.88 -19.42
CA LYS A 124 3.22 -3.39 -18.71
C LYS A 124 3.65 -3.80 -17.31
N ILE A 125 3.11 -3.12 -16.30
CA ILE A 125 3.34 -3.44 -14.89
C ILE A 125 2.11 -4.12 -14.30
N THR A 126 2.33 -5.07 -13.40
CA THR A 126 1.29 -5.74 -12.62
C THR A 126 1.54 -5.46 -11.16
N VAL A 127 0.59 -4.78 -10.51
CA VAL A 127 0.65 -4.41 -9.10
C VAL A 127 -0.22 -5.38 -8.31
N THR A 128 0.35 -6.01 -7.29
CA THR A 128 -0.31 -6.99 -6.42
C THR A 128 -0.13 -6.59 -4.96
N PRO A 129 -1.15 -6.02 -4.31
CA PRO A 129 -1.11 -5.75 -2.88
C PRO A 129 -1.28 -7.03 -2.05
N SER A 130 -0.67 -7.05 -0.87
CA SER A 130 -0.73 -8.16 0.08
C SER A 130 -0.66 -7.65 1.52
N SER A 131 -1.45 -8.26 2.39
CA SER A 131 -1.50 -7.98 3.82
C SER A 131 -1.96 -9.23 4.56
N LYS A 132 -1.80 -9.25 5.87
CA LYS A 132 -2.17 -10.39 6.71
C LYS A 132 -3.67 -10.66 6.74
N GLU A 133 -4.47 -9.60 6.88
CA GLU A 133 -5.92 -9.69 7.13
C GLU A 133 -6.77 -8.86 6.17
N LEU A 134 -6.17 -8.19 5.17
CA LEU A 134 -6.90 -7.43 4.16
C LEU A 134 -7.04 -8.21 2.86
N LEU A 135 -8.23 -8.14 2.26
CA LEU A 135 -8.55 -8.59 0.91
C LEU A 135 -8.63 -7.38 0.00
N PHE A 136 -7.94 -7.45 -1.13
CA PHE A 136 -7.82 -6.33 -2.06
C PHE A 136 -8.70 -6.51 -3.29
N TYR A 137 -9.34 -5.42 -3.70
CA TYR A 137 -10.25 -5.35 -4.83
C TYR A 137 -9.88 -4.18 -5.74
N PRO A 138 -9.43 -4.46 -6.97
CA PRO A 138 -9.10 -5.79 -7.51
C PRO A 138 -7.85 -6.40 -6.83
N PRO A 139 -7.67 -7.74 -6.87
CA PRO A 139 -6.53 -8.42 -6.22
C PRO A 139 -5.19 -8.13 -6.92
N SER A 140 -5.24 -7.72 -8.20
CA SER A 140 -4.09 -7.25 -8.95
C SER A 140 -4.54 -6.27 -10.02
N VAL A 141 -3.76 -5.22 -10.27
CA VAL A 141 -4.02 -4.24 -11.32
C VAL A 141 -2.92 -4.30 -12.37
N GLU A 142 -3.32 -4.40 -13.63
CA GLU A 142 -2.41 -4.25 -14.76
C GLU A 142 -2.46 -2.81 -15.31
N ALA A 143 -1.29 -2.19 -15.45
CA ALA A 143 -1.15 -0.86 -16.02
C ALA A 143 -0.11 -0.88 -17.15
N ILE A 144 -0.45 -0.24 -18.26
CA ILE A 144 0.48 -0.01 -19.38
C ILE A 144 0.88 1.45 -19.31
N VAL A 145 2.19 1.69 -19.31
CA VAL A 145 2.75 3.03 -19.14
C VAL A 145 2.89 3.68 -20.50
N SER A 146 2.04 4.66 -20.78
CA SER A 146 2.07 5.41 -22.04
C SER A 146 3.17 6.48 -22.01
N GLY A 147 3.97 6.53 -23.06
CA GLY A 147 5.12 7.45 -23.15
C GLY A 147 4.75 8.95 -23.25
N GLU A 148 3.49 9.26 -23.55
CA GLU A 148 3.03 10.61 -23.90
C GLU A 148 2.36 11.37 -22.74
N SER A 149 1.96 10.67 -21.66
CA SER A 149 1.25 11.26 -20.53
C SER A 149 1.91 10.90 -19.19
N CYS A 150 2.69 11.85 -18.65
CA CYS A 150 3.18 11.84 -17.27
C CYS A 150 2.51 13.01 -16.52
N PRO A 151 1.87 12.79 -15.36
CA PRO A 151 1.75 11.55 -14.57
C PRO A 151 0.78 10.52 -15.20
N GLY A 152 1.27 9.28 -15.32
CA GLY A 152 0.62 8.20 -16.04
C GLY A 152 -0.12 7.25 -15.10
N LYS A 153 -1.46 7.22 -15.24
CA LYS A 153 -2.41 6.27 -14.64
C LYS A 153 -2.36 6.11 -13.11
N LEU A 154 -3.39 6.64 -12.44
CA LEU A 154 -3.64 6.39 -11.02
C LEU A 154 -4.17 4.96 -10.83
N ILE A 155 -3.46 4.15 -10.04
CA ILE A 155 -3.92 2.81 -9.66
C ILE A 155 -4.66 2.92 -8.33
N GLU A 156 -5.94 2.57 -8.32
CA GLU A 156 -6.78 2.58 -7.12
C GLU A 156 -7.16 1.14 -6.76
N ILE A 157 -6.92 0.76 -5.49
CA ILE A 157 -7.25 -0.56 -4.97
C ILE A 157 -7.93 -0.41 -3.62
N LEU A 158 -9.03 -1.13 -3.40
CA LEU A 158 -9.74 -1.14 -2.12
C LEU A 158 -9.33 -2.35 -1.28
N GLY A 159 -8.88 -2.12 -0.05
CA GLY A 159 -8.59 -3.14 0.97
C GLY A 159 -9.74 -3.28 1.97
N LYS A 160 -10.36 -4.46 2.01
CA LYS A 160 -11.41 -4.78 3.00
C LYS A 160 -10.88 -5.78 4.01
N ALA A 161 -11.30 -5.69 5.26
CA ALA A 161 -11.02 -6.75 6.24
C ALA A 161 -11.62 -8.07 5.74
N GLY A 162 -10.78 -9.09 5.57
CA GLY A 162 -11.19 -10.41 5.14
C GLY A 162 -11.77 -11.23 6.28
N LEU A 163 -12.70 -12.12 5.97
CA LEU A 163 -13.09 -13.19 6.89
C LEU A 163 -12.18 -14.41 6.63
N PHE A 164 -11.35 -14.73 7.61
CA PHE A 164 -10.50 -15.92 7.59
C PHE A 164 -11.12 -16.97 8.52
N LEU A 165 -11.41 -18.15 7.99
CA LEU A 165 -11.83 -19.30 8.79
C LEU A 165 -10.65 -20.22 8.98
N GLU A 166 -10.29 -20.44 10.24
CA GLU A 166 -9.17 -21.26 10.67
C GLU A 166 -9.67 -22.32 11.65
N GLY A 167 -9.11 -23.53 11.57
CA GLY A 167 -9.47 -24.61 12.47
C GLY A 167 -8.55 -25.80 12.34
N GLN A 168 -8.76 -26.78 13.21
CA GLN A 168 -8.04 -28.05 13.22
C GLN A 168 -9.03 -29.20 13.39
N ILE A 169 -8.86 -30.26 12.60
CA ILE A 169 -9.65 -31.48 12.69
C ILE A 169 -9.04 -32.40 13.76
N HIS A 170 -9.90 -32.97 14.60
CA HIS A 170 -9.50 -33.96 15.60
C HIS A 170 -10.25 -35.29 15.40
N PRO A 171 -9.55 -36.44 15.29
CA PRO A 171 -8.09 -36.61 15.31
C PRO A 171 -7.40 -35.94 14.11
N GLU A 172 -6.10 -35.64 14.24
CA GLU A 172 -5.31 -34.96 13.20
C GLU A 172 -5.24 -35.83 11.94
N LEU A 173 -5.84 -35.36 10.84
CA LEU A 173 -5.95 -36.08 9.58
C LEU A 173 -5.58 -35.17 8.41
N GLU A 174 -4.63 -35.63 7.61
CA GLU A 174 -4.20 -34.97 6.36
C GLU A 174 -5.20 -35.27 5.22
N GLY A 175 -5.41 -34.28 4.35
CA GLY A 175 -6.19 -34.46 3.13
C GLY A 175 -7.70 -34.56 3.33
N VAL A 176 -8.22 -34.13 4.49
CA VAL A 176 -9.67 -34.02 4.71
C VAL A 176 -10.21 -32.85 3.91
N GLU A 177 -11.22 -33.11 3.10
CA GLU A 177 -11.87 -32.12 2.26
C GLU A 177 -12.90 -31.30 3.07
N ILE A 178 -12.67 -29.99 3.16
CA ILE A 178 -13.57 -29.03 3.78
C ILE A 178 -14.25 -28.22 2.68
N ILE A 179 -15.57 -28.32 2.64
CA ILE A 179 -16.40 -27.68 1.63
C ILE A 179 -17.27 -26.60 2.30
N ILE A 180 -17.18 -25.37 1.79
CA ILE A 180 -18.10 -24.29 2.15
C ILE A 180 -19.03 -24.05 0.97
N GLY A 181 -20.33 -24.12 1.25
CA GLY A 181 -21.38 -23.86 0.29
C GLY A 181 -22.48 -23.01 0.91
N GLU A 182 -23.18 -22.28 0.06
CA GLU A 182 -24.42 -21.61 0.43
C GLU A 182 -25.55 -22.64 0.50
N LYS A 183 -26.47 -22.45 1.45
CA LYS A 183 -27.63 -23.33 1.63
C LYS A 183 -28.51 -23.29 0.39
N GLY A 184 -28.44 -24.34 -0.44
CA GLY A 184 -29.23 -24.47 -1.67
C GLY A 184 -28.43 -24.31 -2.97
N ALA A 185 -27.13 -24.03 -2.91
CA ALA A 185 -26.26 -24.02 -4.08
C ALA A 185 -25.93 -25.44 -4.56
N ALA A 186 -25.93 -25.64 -5.89
CA ALA A 186 -25.64 -26.93 -6.52
C ALA A 186 -24.13 -27.25 -6.59
N SER A 187 -23.27 -26.26 -6.39
CA SER A 187 -21.81 -26.39 -6.45
C SER A 187 -21.15 -25.79 -5.21
N PRO A 188 -20.07 -26.40 -4.70
CA PRO A 188 -19.31 -25.86 -3.58
C PRO A 188 -18.71 -24.50 -3.94
N ILE A 189 -18.72 -23.55 -3.00
CA ILE A 189 -18.18 -22.20 -3.22
C ILE A 189 -16.67 -22.22 -2.99
N ILE A 190 -16.22 -22.91 -1.95
CA ILE A 190 -14.81 -23.04 -1.58
C ILE A 190 -14.55 -24.49 -1.17
N THR A 191 -13.46 -25.06 -1.65
CA THR A 191 -12.98 -26.40 -1.29
C THR A 191 -11.53 -26.30 -0.85
N VAL A 192 -11.20 -26.79 0.35
CA VAL A 192 -9.85 -26.76 0.93
C VAL A 192 -9.54 -28.10 1.57
N PHE A 193 -8.28 -28.54 1.48
CA PHE A 193 -7.80 -29.76 2.11
C PHE A 193 -6.99 -29.42 3.37
N THR A 194 -7.11 -30.25 4.41
CA THR A 194 -6.28 -30.12 5.61
C THR A 194 -4.83 -30.53 5.37
N ASP A 195 -3.92 -29.91 6.12
CA ASP A 195 -2.49 -30.25 6.14
C ASP A 195 -2.18 -31.51 7.00
N ASP A 196 -0.89 -31.85 7.10
CA ASP A 196 -0.36 -32.98 7.89
C ASP A 196 -0.73 -32.94 9.38
N LYS A 197 -1.13 -31.78 9.90
CA LYS A 197 -1.58 -31.56 11.28
C LYS A 197 -3.10 -31.45 11.40
N GLY A 198 -3.84 -31.73 10.33
CA GLY A 198 -5.29 -31.57 10.27
C GLY A 198 -5.76 -30.11 10.31
N SER A 199 -4.86 -29.13 10.12
CA SER A 199 -5.18 -27.71 10.13
C SER A 199 -5.65 -27.23 8.77
N TYR A 200 -6.53 -26.23 8.78
CA TYR A 200 -7.00 -25.57 7.57
C TYR A 200 -7.14 -24.06 7.79
N ARG A 201 -6.91 -23.30 6.73
CA ARG A 201 -7.16 -21.87 6.68
C ARG A 201 -7.73 -21.50 5.32
N LEU A 202 -8.85 -20.81 5.32
CA LEU A 202 -9.51 -20.37 4.10
C LEU A 202 -10.02 -18.94 4.24
N VAL A 203 -10.17 -18.27 3.10
CA VAL A 203 -10.66 -16.90 2.99
C VAL A 203 -12.05 -16.94 2.41
N VAL A 204 -13.03 -16.34 3.09
CA VAL A 204 -14.38 -16.17 2.57
C VAL A 204 -14.49 -14.78 1.95
N PRO A 205 -14.63 -14.67 0.61
CA PRO A 205 -14.85 -13.38 -0.03
C PRO A 205 -16.15 -12.77 0.49
N CYS A 206 -16.12 -11.48 0.81
CA CYS A 206 -17.29 -10.77 1.35
C CYS A 206 -18.52 -10.83 0.42
N LEU A 207 -18.32 -11.05 -0.88
CA LEU A 207 -19.39 -11.26 -1.87
C LEU A 207 -20.36 -12.39 -1.49
N PHE A 208 -19.95 -13.35 -0.65
CA PHE A 208 -20.76 -14.49 -0.21
C PHE A 208 -21.41 -14.33 1.16
N LEU A 209 -21.14 -13.24 1.89
CA LEU A 209 -21.68 -12.98 3.24
C LEU A 209 -22.80 -11.93 3.26
N LEU A 210 -23.11 -11.32 2.12
CA LEU A 210 -24.25 -10.41 1.96
C LEU A 210 -25.51 -11.24 1.64
N CYS A 211 -26.16 -11.72 2.70
CA CYS A 211 -27.58 -12.08 2.74
C CYS A 211 -28.26 -11.21 3.80
#